data_AF-A0A6A4W6Z5-F1
#
_entry.id   AF-A0A6A4W6Z5-F1
#
_cell.length_a   1.000
_cell.length_b   1.000
_cell.length_c   1.000
_cell.angle_alpha   90.00
_cell.angle_beta   90.00
_cell.angle_gamma   90.00
#
_symmetry.space_group_name_H-M   'P 1'
#
loop_
_entity.id
_entity.type
_entity.pdbx_description
1 polymer ?
#
loop_
_entity_poly.entity_id
_entity_poly.type
_entity_poly.pdbx_seq_one_letter_code
_entity_poly.pdbx_strand_id
1 'polypeptide(L)'
;MEPELQCPVCLRQLVRPVLLACSHPVCLGCARSLARPSDDELDKESVYSEADSGVVCGSRGSSAGGPEPGWVSCVTCGRPSPLDALRPCLLLERLLPLFGRASAPVSCQLCEGEPRPAAVLCQQCRVHYCSECQRRCHPRRGPLAEHSLLPAPAPGPPPPPPAADPLRCWRHPAAEYELFCAACDELACAECRADGGHKGHELHPLADAVKAQKTALSRTLQSLSERAKSATEVIHRLRKAPETVGESCAALEQAISDQCDALVAAVMARKQRLLAHVRQESQRKTAAAREQVTSWTGQIQRTTGILRFCIETLKEPNSVAFLQVGAALGTHRGHRWRDNDVVSVV
;
A
#
# COMPACT_ATOMS: atom_id res chain seq x y z
N MET A 1 10.49 24.92 -3.88
CA MET A 1 10.71 25.05 -5.34
C MET A 1 10.18 23.79 -5.98
N GLU A 2 9.33 23.92 -7.00
CA GLU A 2 8.76 22.77 -7.71
C GLU A 2 9.87 22.02 -8.47
N PRO A 3 9.94 20.68 -8.39
CA PRO A 3 11.01 19.88 -9.03
C PRO A 3 11.02 20.03 -10.57
N GLU A 4 9.90 20.48 -11.15
CA GLU A 4 9.72 20.66 -12.59
C GLU A 4 10.51 21.85 -13.17
N LEU A 5 11.04 22.74 -12.33
CA LEU A 5 11.80 23.93 -12.74
C LEU A 5 13.31 23.82 -12.48
N GLN A 6 13.75 22.66 -11.98
CA GLN A 6 15.15 22.38 -11.70
C GLN A 6 15.78 21.60 -12.85
N CYS A 7 17.02 21.95 -13.18
CA CYS A 7 17.80 21.15 -14.11
C CYS A 7 18.19 19.84 -13.41
N PRO A 8 17.87 18.67 -13.99
CA PRO A 8 18.21 17.37 -13.37
C PRO A 8 19.72 17.10 -13.34
N VAL A 9 20.54 17.92 -14.02
CA VAL A 9 21.99 17.77 -14.10
C VAL A 9 22.69 18.59 -13.00
N CYS A 10 22.40 19.89 -12.91
CA CYS A 10 23.04 20.77 -11.91
C CYS A 10 22.22 21.00 -10.65
N LEU A 11 20.97 20.49 -10.60
CA LEU A 11 20.01 20.61 -9.51
C LEU A 11 19.67 22.07 -9.12
N ARG A 12 19.99 23.02 -9.99
CA ARG A 12 19.68 24.45 -9.86
C ARG A 12 18.52 24.80 -10.77
N GLN A 13 17.95 25.99 -10.56
CA GLN A 13 16.97 26.56 -11.47
C GLN A 13 17.53 26.62 -12.90
N LEU A 14 16.71 26.26 -13.88
CA LEU A 14 17.12 26.21 -15.28
C LEU A 14 17.62 27.57 -15.78
N VAL A 15 18.75 27.56 -16.49
CA VAL A 15 19.35 28.74 -17.14
C VAL A 15 19.52 28.42 -18.62
N ARG A 16 18.90 29.21 -19.50
CA ARG A 16 18.79 28.93 -20.94
C ARG A 16 18.34 27.49 -21.20
N PRO A 17 17.10 27.13 -20.79
CA PRO A 17 16.59 25.77 -20.92
C PRO A 17 16.50 25.35 -22.37
N VAL A 18 16.93 24.13 -22.66
CA VAL A 18 16.71 23.43 -23.93
C VAL A 18 15.92 22.15 -23.69
N LEU A 19 15.10 21.77 -24.67
CA LEU A 19 14.39 20.49 -24.65
C LEU A 19 15.21 19.42 -25.35
N LEU A 20 15.39 18.28 -24.68
CA LEU A 20 15.87 17.06 -25.30
C LEU A 20 14.75 16.47 -26.19
N ALA A 21 15.07 15.50 -27.05
CA ALA A 21 14.09 14.81 -27.90
C ALA A 21 13.00 14.06 -27.10
N CYS A 22 13.28 13.78 -25.82
CA CYS A 22 12.34 13.22 -24.86
C CYS A 22 11.51 14.26 -24.10
N SER A 23 11.56 15.53 -24.51
CA SER A 23 10.87 16.68 -23.90
C SER A 23 11.28 17.02 -22.47
N HIS A 24 12.34 16.41 -21.93
CA HIS A 24 12.91 16.80 -20.64
C HIS A 24 13.76 18.07 -20.79
N PRO A 25 13.59 19.08 -19.91
CA PRO A 25 14.36 20.30 -19.95
C PRO A 25 15.71 20.15 -19.23
N VAL A 26 16.77 20.70 -19.83
CA VAL A 26 18.10 20.83 -19.21
C VAL A 26 18.69 22.21 -19.52
N CYS A 27 19.64 22.70 -18.73
CA CYS A 27 20.37 23.92 -19.09
C CYS A 27 21.21 23.66 -20.35
N LEU A 28 21.27 24.62 -21.28
CA LEU A 28 22.14 24.52 -22.46
C LEU A 28 23.59 24.21 -22.09
N GLY A 29 24.11 24.86 -21.02
CA GLY A 29 25.44 24.58 -20.51
C GLY A 29 25.60 23.14 -20.02
N CYS A 30 24.61 22.62 -19.31
CA CYS A 30 24.61 21.23 -18.83
C CYS A 30 24.50 20.22 -19.98
N ALA A 31 23.70 20.51 -21.01
CA ALA A 31 23.61 19.66 -22.20
C ALA A 31 24.95 19.58 -22.94
N ARG A 32 25.66 20.69 -23.07
CA ARG A 32 27.00 20.75 -23.68
C ARG A 32 28.05 20.03 -22.84
N SER A 33 28.02 20.18 -21.52
CA SER A 33 28.94 19.45 -20.62
C SER A 33 28.72 17.95 -20.62
N LEU A 34 27.49 17.49 -20.93
CA LEU A 34 27.16 16.07 -21.05
C LEU A 34 27.42 15.51 -22.46
N ALA A 35 27.65 16.36 -23.45
CA ALA A 35 28.01 15.94 -24.79
C ALA A 35 29.46 15.42 -24.79
N ARG A 36 29.69 14.29 -25.46
CA ARG A 36 31.05 13.79 -25.67
C ARG A 36 31.79 14.72 -26.65
N PRO A 37 33.05 15.10 -26.38
CA PRO A 37 33.87 15.80 -27.36
C PRO A 37 34.04 14.93 -28.61
N SER A 38 34.06 15.56 -29.78
CA SER A 38 34.47 14.93 -31.04
C SER A 38 35.94 14.51 -30.95
N ASP A 39 36.26 13.30 -31.40
CA ASP A 39 37.62 12.73 -31.37
C ASP A 39 38.65 13.46 -32.26
N ASP A 40 38.33 14.61 -32.85
CA ASP A 40 39.23 15.38 -33.74
C ASP A 40 40.34 16.19 -33.03
N GLU A 41 40.36 16.27 -31.69
CA GLU A 41 41.40 17.04 -30.96
C GLU A 41 42.30 16.20 -30.03
N LEU A 42 42.33 14.87 -30.16
CA LEU A 42 43.22 14.02 -29.35
C LEU A 42 44.33 13.30 -30.16
N ASP A 43 44.38 13.47 -31.48
CA ASP A 43 45.38 12.82 -32.34
C ASP A 43 46.70 13.62 -32.53
N LYS A 44 47.01 14.57 -31.63
CA LYS A 44 48.33 15.27 -31.67
C LYS A 44 49.29 14.91 -30.54
N GLU A 45 48.88 14.13 -29.53
CA GLU A 45 49.76 13.71 -28.44
C GLU A 45 49.60 12.23 -28.09
N SER A 46 49.95 11.33 -29.02
CA SER A 46 50.32 9.95 -28.66
C SER A 46 51.27 9.34 -29.68
N VAL A 47 52.48 9.91 -29.80
CA VAL A 47 53.59 9.19 -30.41
C VAL A 47 54.31 8.41 -29.30
N TYR A 48 54.45 7.10 -29.52
CA TYR A 48 55.15 6.08 -28.74
C TYR A 48 54.44 5.49 -27.51
N SER A 49 53.82 4.32 -27.70
CA SER A 49 54.35 3.08 -27.13
C SER A 49 53.66 1.86 -27.77
N GLU A 50 54.41 1.13 -28.58
CA GLU A 50 54.13 -0.25 -28.94
C GLU A 50 54.35 -1.13 -27.72
N ALA A 51 53.32 -1.89 -27.32
CA ALA A 51 53.51 -3.13 -26.56
C ALA A 51 52.32 -4.06 -26.79
N ASP A 52 52.62 -5.05 -27.62
CA ASP A 52 51.91 -6.30 -27.87
C ASP A 52 51.52 -7.01 -26.55
N SER A 53 50.23 -7.27 -26.38
CA SER A 53 49.72 -8.27 -25.44
C SER A 53 48.29 -8.64 -25.84
N GLY A 54 48.20 -9.64 -26.71
CA GLY A 54 46.94 -10.29 -27.05
C GLY A 54 46.32 -11.03 -25.88
N VAL A 55 45.12 -10.63 -25.47
CA VAL A 55 44.15 -11.49 -24.80
C VAL A 55 42.77 -11.19 -25.39
N VAL A 56 42.26 -12.13 -26.19
CA VAL A 56 40.89 -12.14 -26.69
C VAL A 56 39.98 -12.68 -25.58
N CYS A 57 39.33 -11.77 -24.85
CA CYS A 57 38.18 -12.10 -24.01
C CYS A 57 36.90 -11.90 -24.84
N GLY A 58 36.42 -12.99 -25.45
CA GLY A 58 35.13 -13.03 -26.12
C GLY A 58 33.98 -12.98 -25.12
N SER A 59 33.54 -11.76 -24.78
CA SER A 59 32.25 -11.53 -24.13
C SER A 59 31.36 -10.79 -25.11
N ARG A 60 30.33 -11.50 -25.63
CA ARG A 60 29.21 -10.89 -26.36
C ARG A 60 28.43 -9.98 -25.42
N GLY A 61 28.93 -8.78 -25.20
CA GLY A 61 28.14 -7.65 -24.76
C GLY A 61 27.46 -7.06 -26.00
N SER A 62 26.15 -6.97 -25.99
CA SER A 62 25.40 -6.16 -26.96
C SER A 62 25.88 -4.72 -26.84
N SER A 63 26.87 -4.34 -27.65
CA SER A 63 27.21 -2.94 -27.90
C SER A 63 26.05 -2.34 -28.66
N ALA A 64 25.06 -1.84 -27.92
CA ALA A 64 24.31 -0.68 -28.35
C ALA A 64 25.37 0.37 -28.70
N GLY A 65 25.52 0.66 -29.99
CA GLY A 65 26.46 1.67 -30.48
C GLY A 65 26.29 2.92 -29.62
N GLY A 66 27.37 3.32 -28.93
CA GLY A 66 27.39 4.56 -28.19
C GLY A 66 27.00 5.69 -29.16
N PRO A 67 26.20 6.65 -28.74
CA PRO A 67 25.77 7.71 -29.64
C PRO A 67 27.02 8.50 -30.08
N GLU A 68 27.10 8.77 -31.37
CA GLU A 68 28.19 9.43 -32.09
C GLU A 68 28.61 10.75 -31.41
N PRO A 69 29.82 11.29 -31.67
CA PRO A 69 30.18 12.62 -31.21
C PRO A 69 29.10 13.65 -31.60
N GLY A 70 28.73 14.55 -30.68
CA GLY A 70 27.61 15.47 -30.88
C GLY A 70 26.24 15.00 -30.37
N TRP A 71 26.17 13.95 -29.54
CA TRP A 71 24.93 13.50 -28.89
C TRP A 71 24.98 13.62 -27.36
N VAL A 72 23.82 13.87 -26.74
CA VAL A 72 23.63 13.95 -25.28
C VAL A 72 22.57 12.95 -24.82
N SER A 73 22.83 12.25 -23.72
CA SER A 73 21.87 11.31 -23.11
C SER A 73 21.06 11.99 -22.00
N CYS A 74 19.74 11.82 -22.01
CA CYS A 74 18.87 12.32 -20.95
C CYS A 74 19.14 11.58 -19.63
N VAL A 75 19.52 12.30 -18.58
CA VAL A 75 19.75 11.71 -17.24
C VAL A 75 18.48 11.20 -16.56
N THR A 76 17.30 11.65 -17.02
CA THR A 76 16.01 11.27 -16.43
C THR A 76 15.46 9.97 -17.01
N CYS A 77 15.64 9.74 -18.32
CA CYS A 77 15.03 8.60 -19.02
C CYS A 77 15.98 7.81 -19.93
N GLY A 78 17.25 8.21 -20.02
CA GLY A 78 18.29 7.54 -20.80
C GLY A 78 18.22 7.75 -22.32
N ARG A 79 17.22 8.48 -22.84
CA ARG A 79 17.06 8.65 -24.29
C ARG A 79 18.13 9.61 -24.87
N PRO A 80 18.80 9.23 -25.98
CA PRO A 80 19.79 10.08 -26.63
C PRO A 80 19.10 11.23 -27.41
N SER A 81 19.78 12.34 -27.56
CA SER A 81 19.33 13.51 -28.33
C SER A 81 20.53 14.13 -29.05
N PRO A 82 20.40 14.50 -30.34
CA PRO A 82 21.47 15.18 -31.05
C PRO A 82 21.64 16.61 -30.50
N LEU A 83 22.87 17.00 -30.21
CA LEU A 83 23.21 18.31 -29.62
C LEU A 83 22.81 19.46 -30.55
N ASP A 84 22.99 19.28 -31.86
CA ASP A 84 22.66 20.28 -32.89
C ASP A 84 21.15 20.43 -33.11
N ALA A 85 20.37 19.45 -32.69
CA ALA A 85 18.90 19.48 -32.75
C ALA A 85 18.28 20.05 -31.47
N LEU A 86 19.07 20.43 -30.45
CA LEU A 86 18.54 20.97 -29.21
C LEU A 86 17.98 22.37 -29.42
N ARG A 87 16.71 22.53 -29.03
CA ARG A 87 15.96 23.78 -29.20
C ARG A 87 15.79 24.50 -27.87
N PRO A 88 15.93 25.84 -27.84
CA PRO A 88 15.52 26.63 -26.70
C PRO A 88 14.06 26.36 -26.32
N CYS A 89 13.80 26.18 -25.03
CA CYS A 89 12.45 26.04 -24.52
C CYS A 89 11.85 27.42 -24.25
N LEU A 90 11.26 28.03 -25.28
CA LEU A 90 10.69 29.38 -25.21
C LEU A 90 9.64 29.55 -24.10
N LEU A 91 8.85 28.51 -23.81
CA LEU A 91 7.89 28.52 -22.71
C LEU A 91 8.62 28.63 -21.36
N LEU A 92 9.64 27.81 -21.15
CA LEU A 92 10.33 27.75 -19.87
C LEU A 92 11.21 29.01 -19.66
N GLU A 93 11.80 29.56 -20.70
CA GLU A 93 12.46 30.88 -20.64
C GLU A 93 11.51 32.00 -20.18
N ARG A 94 10.23 31.94 -20.56
CA ARG A 94 9.20 32.90 -20.14
C ARG A 94 8.62 32.62 -18.76
N LEU A 95 8.49 31.35 -18.39
CA LEU A 95 7.89 30.94 -17.12
C LEU A 95 8.89 31.00 -15.95
N LEU A 96 10.17 30.66 -16.17
CA LEU A 96 11.19 30.65 -15.10
C LEU A 96 11.33 31.97 -14.33
N PRO A 97 11.25 33.17 -14.95
CA PRO A 97 11.24 34.43 -14.21
C PRO A 97 9.99 34.62 -13.33
N LEU A 98 8.84 34.07 -13.75
CA LEU A 98 7.56 34.15 -13.03
C LEU A 98 7.54 33.22 -11.83
N PHE A 99 7.99 31.98 -12.01
CA PHE A 99 8.05 30.98 -10.94
C PHE A 99 9.30 31.10 -10.05
N GLY A 100 10.40 31.65 -10.58
CA GLY A 100 11.62 31.95 -9.81
C GLY A 100 11.45 33.04 -8.75
N ARG A 101 10.36 33.81 -8.81
CA ARG A 101 10.01 34.83 -7.82
C ARG A 101 8.90 34.41 -6.85
N ALA A 102 8.32 33.21 -7.02
CA ALA A 102 7.47 32.57 -6.02
C ALA A 102 8.30 31.95 -4.87
N SER A 103 9.45 32.54 -4.53
CA SER A 103 10.08 32.24 -3.25
C SER A 103 9.25 32.94 -2.19
N ALA A 104 8.68 32.15 -1.28
CA ALA A 104 8.07 32.65 -0.05
C ALA A 104 8.93 33.76 0.58
N PRO A 105 8.32 34.77 1.24
CA PRO A 105 9.07 35.84 1.88
C PRO A 105 10.12 35.22 2.79
N VAL A 106 11.40 35.48 2.49
CA VAL A 106 12.51 34.92 3.27
C VAL A 106 12.41 35.48 4.68
N SER A 107 12.31 34.61 5.68
CA SER A 107 12.08 35.02 7.06
C SER A 107 13.38 35.36 7.78
N CYS A 108 13.28 36.21 8.80
CA CYS A 108 14.39 36.56 9.67
C CYS A 108 14.86 35.33 10.45
N GLN A 109 16.16 35.12 10.48
CA GLN A 109 16.79 33.95 11.12
C GLN A 109 17.15 34.19 12.60
N LEU A 110 16.91 35.40 13.13
CA LEU A 110 17.27 35.82 14.50
C LEU A 110 16.05 36.27 15.33
N CYS A 111 14.84 35.87 14.96
CA CYS A 111 13.66 36.09 15.81
C CYS A 111 13.54 34.97 16.85
N GLU A 112 13.44 35.32 18.13
CA GLU A 112 13.24 34.36 19.24
C GLU A 112 11.78 33.86 19.35
N GLY A 113 10.86 34.48 18.60
CA GLY A 113 9.45 34.06 18.46
C GLY A 113 9.10 33.79 17.00
N GLU A 114 7.88 34.10 16.56
CA GLU A 114 7.51 33.91 15.15
C GLU A 114 8.42 34.69 14.19
N PRO A 115 8.99 34.02 13.17
CA PRO A 115 10.00 34.62 12.32
C PRO A 115 9.36 35.63 11.36
N ARG A 116 9.66 36.91 11.60
CA ARG A 116 9.18 38.05 10.78
C ARG A 116 9.83 38.06 9.40
N PRO A 117 9.17 38.62 8.36
CA PRO A 117 9.78 38.74 7.03
C PRO A 117 11.10 39.52 7.11
N ALA A 118 12.12 39.01 6.43
CA ALA A 118 13.42 39.68 6.37
C ALA A 118 13.30 40.94 5.50
N ALA A 119 13.88 42.03 5.97
CA ALA A 119 13.96 43.30 5.26
C ALA A 119 15.31 43.44 4.54
N VAL A 120 16.36 42.81 5.07
CA VAL A 120 17.73 42.90 4.53
C VAL A 120 18.48 41.57 4.63
N LEU A 121 19.38 41.34 3.68
CA LEU A 121 20.40 40.29 3.70
C LEU A 121 21.77 40.93 3.89
N CYS A 122 22.53 40.45 4.87
CA CYS A 122 23.95 40.80 4.98
C CYS A 122 24.76 39.88 4.09
N GLN A 123 25.46 40.40 3.08
CA GLN A 123 26.22 39.57 2.14
C GLN A 123 27.38 38.84 2.81
N GLN A 124 28.05 39.50 3.75
CA GLN A 124 29.23 38.99 4.45
C GLN A 124 28.83 37.93 5.49
N CYS A 125 27.74 38.14 6.22
CA CYS A 125 27.24 37.17 7.20
C CYS A 125 26.35 36.08 6.57
N ARG A 126 25.81 36.32 5.36
CA ARG A 126 24.80 35.50 4.68
C ARG A 126 23.54 35.22 5.51
N VAL A 127 23.20 36.15 6.40
CA VAL A 127 22.03 36.07 7.29
C VAL A 127 20.96 37.08 6.88
N HIS A 128 19.71 36.63 6.92
CA HIS A 128 18.53 37.43 6.66
C HIS A 128 17.98 38.02 7.96
N TYR A 129 17.84 39.34 8.01
CA TYR A 129 17.37 40.07 9.18
C TYR A 129 16.06 40.81 8.87
N CYS A 130 15.10 40.74 9.79
CA CYS A 130 14.03 41.75 9.83
C CYS A 130 14.60 43.07 10.34
N SER A 131 13.91 44.18 10.07
CA SER A 131 14.35 45.53 10.45
C SER A 131 14.69 45.67 11.94
N GLU A 132 14.02 44.91 12.80
CA GLU A 132 14.24 44.91 14.26
C GLU A 132 15.51 44.13 14.65
N CYS A 133 15.66 42.90 14.18
CA CYS A 133 16.83 42.06 14.45
C CYS A 133 18.11 42.64 13.82
N GLN A 134 18.00 43.31 12.68
CA GLN A 134 19.10 44.08 12.10
C GLN A 134 19.57 45.16 13.08
N ARG A 135 18.67 45.98 13.62
CA ARG A 135 19.06 47.08 14.52
C ARG A 135 19.65 46.59 15.84
N ARG A 136 19.17 45.45 16.35
CA ARG A 136 19.62 44.89 17.63
C ARG A 136 20.93 44.13 17.51
N CYS A 137 21.11 43.34 16.45
CA CYS A 137 22.20 42.37 16.35
C CYS A 137 23.20 42.72 15.23
N HIS A 138 22.83 43.58 14.29
CA HIS A 138 23.66 44.00 13.16
C HIS A 138 23.53 45.53 12.88
N PRO A 139 23.80 46.39 13.89
CA PRO A 139 23.72 47.83 13.71
C PRO A 139 24.80 48.30 12.72
N ARG A 140 24.48 49.29 11.88
CA ARG A 140 25.43 49.92 10.94
C ARG A 140 26.45 50.84 11.65
N ARG A 141 27.06 50.36 12.74
CA ARG A 141 28.02 51.07 13.58
C ARG A 141 29.01 50.06 14.16
N GLY A 142 30.26 50.48 14.37
CA GLY A 142 31.32 49.60 14.87
C GLY A 142 31.86 48.66 13.78
N PRO A 143 32.46 47.51 14.14
CA PRO A 143 33.20 46.65 13.23
C PRO A 143 32.35 46.00 12.11
N LEU A 144 31.01 46.06 12.21
CA LEU A 144 30.08 45.51 11.22
C LEU A 144 29.58 46.57 10.22
N ALA A 145 30.03 47.83 10.32
CA ALA A 145 29.61 48.91 9.45
C ALA A 145 30.03 48.73 7.98
N GLU A 146 31.10 47.97 7.73
CA GLU A 146 31.63 47.67 6.39
C GLU A 146 30.83 46.56 5.66
N HIS A 147 29.91 45.89 6.35
CA HIS A 147 29.09 44.85 5.74
C HIS A 147 28.01 45.46 4.83
N SER A 148 27.90 44.93 3.61
CA SER A 148 26.88 45.32 2.64
C SER A 148 25.56 44.63 2.94
N LEU A 149 24.59 45.43 3.38
CA LEU A 149 23.21 45.03 3.59
C LEU A 149 22.39 45.33 2.33
N LEU A 150 21.96 44.28 1.64
CA LEU A 150 21.05 44.38 0.49
C LEU A 150 19.60 44.28 0.94
N PRO A 151 18.65 45.00 0.29
CA PRO A 151 17.22 44.79 0.50
C PRO A 151 16.85 43.32 0.22
N ALA A 152 16.09 42.71 1.10
CA ALA A 152 15.47 41.42 0.83
C ALA A 152 14.44 41.58 -0.32
N PRO A 153 14.25 40.56 -1.18
CA PRO A 153 13.34 40.66 -2.31
C PRO A 153 11.91 40.92 -1.80
N ALA A 154 11.41 42.13 -2.04
CA ALA A 154 10.01 42.46 -1.75
C ALA A 154 9.09 41.71 -2.73
N PRO A 155 7.89 41.28 -2.31
CA PRO A 155 6.84 40.86 -3.22
C PRO A 155 6.34 42.09 -3.98
N GLY A 156 7.07 42.48 -5.03
CA GLY A 156 6.56 43.45 -5.98
C GLY A 156 5.40 42.84 -6.76
N PRO A 157 4.41 43.63 -7.21
CA PRO A 157 3.42 43.15 -8.17
C PRO A 157 4.13 42.55 -9.38
N PRO A 158 3.54 41.51 -10.01
CA PRO A 158 4.16 40.87 -11.16
C PRO A 158 4.51 41.94 -12.20
N PRO A 159 5.72 41.90 -12.80
CA PRO A 159 5.95 42.72 -13.98
C PRO A 159 4.85 42.40 -14.99
N PRO A 160 4.35 43.39 -15.75
CA PRO A 160 3.39 43.14 -16.82
C PRO A 160 3.95 42.00 -17.68
N PRO A 161 3.09 41.08 -18.17
CA PRO A 161 3.56 40.00 -19.03
C PRO A 161 4.45 40.63 -20.10
N PRO A 162 5.64 40.06 -20.37
CA PRO A 162 6.50 40.60 -21.42
C PRO A 162 5.63 40.74 -22.65
N ALA A 163 5.68 41.94 -23.27
CA ALA A 163 4.99 42.19 -24.53
C ALA A 163 5.27 41.00 -25.44
N ALA A 164 4.28 40.61 -26.25
CA ALA A 164 4.42 39.50 -27.18
C ALA A 164 5.58 39.82 -28.14
N ASP A 165 6.81 39.49 -27.75
CA ASP A 165 7.96 39.59 -28.62
C ASP A 165 7.65 38.67 -29.80
N PRO A 166 7.75 39.15 -31.04
CA PRO A 166 7.56 38.31 -32.19
C PRO A 166 8.54 37.15 -32.09
N LEU A 167 8.00 35.94 -32.01
CA LEU A 167 8.79 34.72 -31.89
C LEU A 167 9.51 34.53 -33.24
N ARG A 168 10.75 35.01 -33.28
CA ARG A 168 11.60 34.95 -34.47
C ARG A 168 12.14 33.55 -34.68
N CYS A 169 12.32 33.19 -35.95
CA CYS A 169 12.86 31.91 -36.31
C CYS A 169 14.32 31.81 -35.84
N TRP A 170 14.68 30.69 -35.20
CA TRP A 170 16.04 30.49 -34.71
C TRP A 170 17.04 30.29 -35.86
N ARG A 171 16.56 29.78 -37.01
CA ARG A 171 17.34 29.65 -38.26
C ARG A 171 17.37 30.95 -39.06
N HIS A 172 16.28 31.71 -39.00
CA HIS A 172 16.07 32.94 -39.75
C HIS A 172 15.70 34.08 -38.79
N PRO A 173 16.67 34.71 -38.11
CA PRO A 173 16.40 35.70 -37.06
C PRO A 173 15.64 36.95 -37.53
N ALA A 174 15.58 37.18 -38.85
CA ALA A 174 14.82 38.26 -39.48
C ALA A 174 13.34 37.92 -39.72
N ALA A 175 12.97 36.63 -39.74
CA ALA A 175 11.64 36.16 -40.06
C ALA A 175 10.88 35.67 -38.81
N GLU A 176 9.55 35.87 -38.80
CA GLU A 176 8.66 35.44 -37.72
C GLU A 176 8.06 34.06 -38.01
N TYR A 177 7.74 33.30 -36.96
CA TYR A 177 6.97 32.07 -37.12
C TYR A 177 5.51 32.37 -37.45
N GLU A 178 5.07 31.95 -38.63
CA GLU A 178 3.68 32.13 -39.09
C GLU A 178 2.99 30.80 -39.42
N LEU A 179 3.77 29.72 -39.54
CA LEU A 179 3.31 28.42 -40.01
C LEU A 179 3.71 27.32 -39.02
N PHE A 180 2.96 26.22 -39.05
CA PHE A 180 3.23 25.01 -38.30
C PHE A 180 3.14 23.78 -39.22
N CYS A 181 4.15 22.92 -39.16
CA CYS A 181 4.21 21.68 -39.93
C CYS A 181 3.76 20.50 -39.06
N ALA A 182 2.59 19.93 -39.35
CA ALA A 182 2.07 18.79 -38.58
C ALA A 182 2.89 17.50 -38.79
N ALA A 183 3.50 17.32 -39.97
CA ALA A 183 4.32 16.15 -40.28
C ALA A 183 5.67 16.15 -39.52
N CYS A 184 6.24 17.34 -39.30
CA CYS A 184 7.50 17.49 -38.56
C CYS A 184 7.30 17.78 -37.07
N ASP A 185 6.11 18.23 -36.67
CA ASP A 185 5.82 18.83 -35.35
C ASP A 185 6.72 20.06 -35.08
N GLU A 186 6.84 20.96 -36.06
CA GLU A 186 7.76 22.11 -36.01
C GLU A 186 7.11 23.43 -36.44
N LEU A 187 7.56 24.52 -35.81
CA LEU A 187 7.26 25.89 -36.23
C LEU A 187 8.10 26.27 -37.45
N ALA A 188 7.48 26.90 -38.45
CA ALA A 188 8.11 27.34 -39.68
C ALA A 188 7.83 28.84 -39.95
N CYS A 189 8.83 29.54 -40.46
CA CYS A 189 8.66 30.86 -41.06
C CYS A 189 8.53 30.75 -42.60
N ALA A 190 8.27 31.86 -43.27
CA ALA A 190 8.19 31.90 -44.73
C ALA A 190 9.48 31.41 -45.42
N GLU A 191 10.65 31.71 -44.85
CA GLU A 191 11.96 31.27 -45.36
C GLU A 191 12.16 29.76 -45.20
N CYS A 192 11.74 29.16 -44.07
CA CYS A 192 11.80 27.70 -43.89
C CYS A 192 10.95 26.93 -44.93
N ARG A 193 9.86 27.56 -45.42
CA ARG A 193 9.05 27.02 -46.52
C ARG A 193 9.78 27.12 -47.85
N ALA A 194 10.50 28.22 -48.09
CA ALA A 194 11.23 28.49 -49.33
C ALA A 194 12.52 27.66 -49.45
N ASP A 195 13.25 27.45 -48.36
CA ASP A 195 14.52 26.72 -48.31
C ASP A 195 14.38 25.20 -48.52
N GLY A 196 13.16 24.71 -48.75
CA GLY A 196 12.87 23.31 -49.00
C GLY A 196 12.89 22.42 -47.76
N GLY A 197 13.12 22.96 -46.56
CA GLY A 197 13.12 22.20 -45.30
C GLY A 197 11.79 21.50 -44.97
N HIS A 198 10.68 21.99 -45.53
CA HIS A 198 9.35 21.37 -45.44
C HIS A 198 8.76 21.04 -46.82
N LYS A 199 9.60 20.72 -47.80
CA LYS A 199 9.14 20.42 -49.17
C LYS A 199 8.23 19.20 -49.17
N GLY A 200 6.98 19.39 -49.59
CA GLY A 200 5.96 18.33 -49.65
C GLY A 200 5.18 18.10 -48.35
N HIS A 201 5.41 18.90 -47.30
CA HIS A 201 4.59 18.85 -46.08
C HIS A 201 3.51 19.93 -46.10
N GLU A 202 2.36 19.61 -45.49
CA GLU A 202 1.30 20.57 -45.27
C GLU A 202 1.67 21.51 -44.11
N LEU A 203 1.61 22.81 -44.37
CA LEU A 203 1.88 23.86 -43.41
C LEU A 203 0.57 24.57 -43.09
N HIS A 204 0.20 24.57 -41.81
CA HIS A 204 -1.00 25.23 -41.32
C HIS A 204 -0.66 26.61 -40.76
N PRO A 205 -1.57 27.60 -40.87
CA PRO A 205 -1.42 28.87 -40.16
C PRO A 205 -1.23 28.63 -38.66
N LEU A 206 -0.27 29.34 -38.05
CA LEU A 206 0.07 29.18 -36.65
C LEU A 206 -1.14 29.37 -35.72
N ALA A 207 -2.02 30.32 -36.04
CA ALA A 207 -3.23 30.59 -35.25
C ALA A 207 -4.16 29.37 -35.16
N ASP A 208 -4.35 28.66 -36.28
CA ASP A 208 -5.23 27.48 -36.35
C ASP A 208 -4.59 26.29 -35.64
N ALA A 209 -3.28 26.07 -35.86
CA ALA A 209 -2.51 25.04 -35.17
C ALA A 209 -2.53 25.24 -33.64
N VAL A 210 -2.34 26.47 -33.17
CA VAL A 210 -2.43 26.81 -31.74
C VAL A 210 -3.83 26.51 -31.18
N LYS A 211 -4.89 26.85 -31.90
CA LYS A 211 -6.27 26.57 -31.47
C LYS A 211 -6.51 25.06 -31.39
N ALA A 212 -6.11 24.31 -32.42
CA ALA A 212 -6.24 22.86 -32.45
C ALA A 212 -5.45 22.18 -31.31
N GLN A 213 -4.17 22.55 -31.12
CA GLN A 213 -3.33 21.96 -30.09
C GLN A 213 -3.79 22.32 -28.68
N LYS A 214 -4.27 23.56 -28.44
CA LYS A 214 -4.89 23.95 -27.17
C LYS A 214 -6.13 23.11 -26.85
N THR A 215 -7.05 22.92 -27.81
CA THR A 215 -8.25 22.09 -27.58
C THR A 215 -7.92 20.62 -27.36
N ALA A 216 -6.92 20.07 -28.07
CA ALA A 216 -6.41 18.73 -27.82
C ALA A 216 -5.81 18.60 -26.42
N LEU A 217 -4.96 19.54 -26.01
CA LEU A 217 -4.36 19.56 -24.67
C LEU A 217 -5.43 19.67 -23.57
N SER A 218 -6.43 20.53 -23.72
CA SER A 218 -7.54 20.65 -22.78
C SER A 218 -8.32 19.34 -22.62
N ARG A 219 -8.58 18.62 -23.73
CA ARG A 219 -9.23 17.29 -23.68
C ARG A 219 -8.37 16.26 -22.95
N THR A 220 -7.07 16.22 -23.23
CA THR A 220 -6.13 15.33 -22.53
C THR A 220 -6.07 15.64 -21.03
N LEU A 221 -6.02 16.92 -20.65
CA LEU A 221 -6.04 17.36 -19.24
C LEU A 221 -7.32 16.93 -18.52
N GLN A 222 -8.47 17.07 -19.16
CA GLN A 222 -9.73 16.60 -18.60
C GLN A 222 -9.72 15.08 -18.38
N SER A 223 -9.30 14.30 -19.39
CA SER A 223 -9.19 12.84 -19.28
C SER A 223 -8.21 12.41 -18.18
N LEU A 224 -7.05 13.05 -18.06
CA LEU A 224 -6.08 12.76 -17.00
C LEU A 224 -6.64 13.09 -15.61
N SER A 225 -7.42 14.17 -15.50
CA SER A 225 -8.07 14.56 -14.24
C SER A 225 -9.13 13.55 -13.80
N GLU A 226 -9.94 13.05 -14.72
CA GLU A 226 -10.92 11.99 -14.47
C GLU A 226 -10.23 10.68 -14.08
N ARG A 227 -9.16 10.32 -14.79
CA ARG A 227 -8.34 9.14 -14.45
C ARG A 227 -7.72 9.28 -13.06
N ALA A 228 -7.18 10.44 -12.70
CA ALA A 228 -6.63 10.68 -11.37
C ALA A 228 -7.69 10.52 -10.27
N LYS A 229 -8.90 11.07 -10.47
CA LYS A 229 -10.05 10.87 -9.56
C LYS A 229 -10.39 9.38 -9.41
N SER A 230 -10.55 8.68 -10.53
CA SER A 230 -10.87 7.24 -10.51
C SER A 230 -9.78 6.41 -9.78
N ALA A 231 -8.50 6.75 -9.97
CA ALA A 231 -7.40 6.10 -9.28
C ALA A 231 -7.48 6.35 -7.76
N THR A 232 -7.83 7.56 -7.32
CA THR A 232 -8.01 7.85 -5.89
C THR A 232 -9.17 7.06 -5.27
N GLU A 233 -10.26 6.86 -6.00
CA GLU A 233 -11.38 6.02 -5.55
C GLU A 233 -10.99 4.53 -5.44
N VAL A 234 -10.19 4.04 -6.39
CA VAL A 234 -9.66 2.67 -6.33
C VAL A 234 -8.74 2.50 -5.12
N ILE A 235 -7.85 3.46 -4.86
CA ILE A 235 -6.99 3.45 -3.66
C ILE A 235 -7.85 3.44 -2.39
N HIS A 236 -8.90 4.25 -2.32
CA HIS A 236 -9.78 4.26 -1.15
C HIS A 236 -10.50 2.92 -0.95
N ARG A 237 -11.01 2.30 -2.03
CA ARG A 237 -11.61 0.96 -1.99
C ARG A 237 -10.62 -0.10 -1.54
N LEU A 238 -9.41 -0.10 -2.08
CA LEU A 238 -8.35 -1.05 -1.72
C LEU A 238 -7.90 -0.89 -0.26
N ARG A 239 -7.94 0.33 0.30
CA ARG A 239 -7.66 0.57 1.72
C ARG A 239 -8.74 0.01 2.64
N LYS A 240 -10.01 0.02 2.20
CA LYS A 240 -11.15 -0.52 2.98
C LYS A 240 -11.29 -2.04 2.87
N ALA A 241 -10.86 -2.63 1.76
CA ALA A 241 -11.04 -4.06 1.50
C ALA A 241 -10.50 -4.98 2.63
N PRO A 242 -9.31 -4.75 3.22
CA PRO A 242 -8.79 -5.59 4.31
C PRO A 242 -9.69 -5.63 5.54
N GLU A 243 -10.31 -4.50 5.90
CA GLU A 243 -11.24 -4.42 7.03
C GLU A 243 -12.47 -5.30 6.76
N THR A 244 -13.07 -5.16 5.58
CA THR A 244 -14.25 -5.95 5.20
C THR A 244 -13.96 -7.45 5.11
N VAL A 245 -12.77 -7.82 4.60
CA VAL A 245 -12.34 -9.22 4.55
C VAL A 245 -12.08 -9.74 5.98
N GLY A 246 -11.44 -8.94 6.84
CA GLY A 246 -11.21 -9.29 8.23
C GLY A 246 -12.50 -9.54 9.01
N GLU A 247 -13.49 -8.66 8.87
CA GLU A 247 -14.82 -8.84 9.47
C GLU A 247 -15.52 -10.11 8.97
N SER A 248 -15.46 -10.36 7.66
CA SER A 248 -16.04 -11.58 7.07
C SER A 248 -15.33 -12.85 7.53
N CYS A 249 -14.00 -12.84 7.64
CA CYS A 249 -13.23 -13.97 8.14
C CYS A 249 -13.56 -14.24 9.60
N ALA A 250 -13.56 -13.21 10.46
CA ALA A 250 -13.92 -13.37 11.87
C ALA A 250 -15.35 -13.91 12.06
N ALA A 251 -16.30 -13.43 11.25
CA ALA A 251 -17.67 -13.95 11.28
C ALA A 251 -17.75 -15.43 10.88
N LEU A 252 -17.00 -15.84 9.84
CA LEU A 252 -16.94 -17.24 9.41
C LEU A 252 -16.25 -18.13 10.46
N GLU A 253 -15.15 -17.68 11.04
CA GLU A 253 -14.45 -18.40 12.11
C GLU A 253 -15.37 -18.63 13.31
N GLN A 254 -16.10 -17.60 13.74
CA GLN A 254 -17.06 -17.71 14.83
C GLN A 254 -18.18 -18.70 14.48
N ALA A 255 -18.75 -18.60 13.27
CA ALA A 255 -19.81 -19.51 12.83
C ALA A 255 -19.34 -20.98 12.79
N ILE A 256 -18.10 -21.23 12.37
CA ILE A 256 -17.51 -22.57 12.39
C ILE A 256 -17.36 -23.06 13.83
N SER A 257 -16.81 -22.22 14.73
CA SER A 257 -16.67 -22.56 16.15
C SER A 257 -18.01 -22.92 16.78
N ASP A 258 -19.03 -22.09 16.58
CA ASP A 258 -20.37 -22.28 17.15
C ASP A 258 -21.01 -23.59 16.65
N GLN A 259 -20.84 -23.91 15.36
CA GLN A 259 -21.33 -25.18 14.79
C GLN A 259 -20.60 -26.39 15.39
N CYS A 260 -19.27 -26.32 15.56
CA CYS A 260 -18.51 -27.37 16.20
C CYS A 260 -18.95 -27.58 17.66
N ASP A 261 -19.13 -26.50 18.41
CA ASP A 261 -19.57 -26.56 19.81
C ASP A 261 -20.99 -27.14 19.94
N ALA A 262 -21.89 -26.78 19.03
CA ALA A 262 -23.24 -27.35 18.97
C ALA A 262 -23.20 -28.87 18.72
N LEU A 263 -22.34 -29.34 17.81
CA LEU A 263 -22.16 -30.77 17.55
C LEU A 263 -21.58 -31.49 18.77
N VAL A 264 -20.55 -30.92 19.42
CA VAL A 264 -19.97 -31.48 20.65
C VAL A 264 -21.03 -31.58 21.75
N ALA A 265 -21.82 -30.53 21.96
CA ALA A 265 -22.91 -30.53 22.94
C ALA A 265 -23.95 -31.62 22.64
N ALA A 266 -24.35 -31.80 21.38
CA ALA A 266 -25.30 -32.83 20.97
C ALA A 266 -24.78 -34.26 21.23
N VAL A 267 -23.51 -34.52 20.88
CA VAL A 267 -22.85 -35.81 21.13
C VAL A 267 -22.77 -36.08 22.64
N MET A 268 -22.35 -35.09 23.43
CA MET A 268 -22.25 -35.23 24.88
C MET A 268 -23.61 -35.45 25.54
N ALA A 269 -24.65 -34.76 25.10
CA ALA A 269 -26.02 -34.98 25.55
C ALA A 269 -26.53 -36.39 25.19
N ARG A 270 -26.18 -36.93 24.01
CA ARG A 270 -26.53 -38.31 23.64
C ARG A 270 -25.79 -39.33 24.51
N LYS A 271 -24.49 -39.12 24.77
CA LYS A 271 -23.69 -39.95 25.68
C LYS A 271 -24.30 -39.99 27.08
N GLN A 272 -24.65 -38.83 27.65
CA GLN A 272 -25.25 -38.76 28.98
C GLN A 272 -26.59 -39.50 29.05
N ARG A 273 -27.46 -39.36 28.03
CA ARG A 273 -28.71 -40.11 27.95
C ARG A 273 -28.51 -41.63 27.91
N LEU A 274 -27.54 -42.11 27.13
CA LEU A 274 -27.23 -43.54 27.06
C LEU A 274 -26.71 -44.07 28.40
N LEU A 275 -25.80 -43.34 29.05
CA LEU A 275 -25.30 -43.72 30.38
C LEU A 275 -26.40 -43.71 31.45
N ALA A 276 -27.31 -42.73 31.40
CA ALA A 276 -28.46 -42.68 32.30
C ALA A 276 -29.37 -43.91 32.11
N HIS A 277 -29.63 -44.30 30.86
CA HIS A 277 -30.42 -45.49 30.55
C HIS A 277 -29.78 -46.78 31.10
N VAL A 278 -28.47 -46.96 30.89
CA VAL A 278 -27.74 -48.11 31.45
C VAL A 278 -27.80 -48.14 32.98
N ARG A 279 -27.64 -46.98 33.64
CA ARG A 279 -27.74 -46.87 35.10
C ARG A 279 -29.15 -47.21 35.59
N GLN A 280 -30.18 -46.73 34.91
CA GLN A 280 -31.57 -47.01 35.25
C GLN A 280 -31.90 -48.50 35.10
N GLU A 281 -31.49 -49.14 34.01
CA GLU A 281 -31.67 -50.60 33.84
C GLU A 281 -30.92 -51.39 34.90
N SER A 282 -29.68 -51.02 35.21
CA SER A 282 -28.91 -51.64 36.28
C SER A 282 -29.61 -51.51 37.64
N GLN A 283 -30.11 -50.32 37.98
CA GLN A 283 -30.88 -50.10 39.20
C GLN A 283 -32.17 -50.92 39.23
N ARG A 284 -32.91 -50.98 38.11
CA ARG A 284 -34.15 -51.75 37.98
C ARG A 284 -33.89 -53.25 38.18
N LYS A 285 -32.90 -53.81 37.47
CA LYS A 285 -32.50 -55.22 37.62
C LYS A 285 -32.04 -55.52 39.05
N THR A 286 -31.23 -54.64 39.64
CA THR A 286 -30.73 -54.81 41.02
C THR A 286 -31.87 -54.72 42.05
N ALA A 287 -32.84 -53.82 41.86
CA ALA A 287 -34.00 -53.69 42.73
C ALA A 287 -34.89 -54.94 42.65
N ALA A 288 -35.16 -55.44 41.44
CA ALA A 288 -35.94 -56.66 41.24
C ALA A 288 -35.27 -57.88 41.91
N ALA A 289 -33.94 -58.03 41.78
CA ALA A 289 -33.20 -59.08 42.47
C ALA A 289 -33.32 -58.97 44.00
N ARG A 290 -33.22 -57.74 44.55
CA ARG A 290 -33.39 -57.52 45.99
C ARG A 290 -34.80 -57.88 46.47
N GLU A 291 -35.82 -57.53 45.70
CA GLU A 291 -37.21 -57.86 46.01
C GLU A 291 -37.47 -59.38 45.99
N GLN A 292 -36.86 -60.10 45.04
CA GLN A 292 -36.90 -61.56 45.05
C GLN A 292 -36.22 -62.13 46.30
N VAL A 293 -35.05 -61.62 46.68
CA VAL A 293 -34.35 -62.06 47.89
C VAL A 293 -35.21 -61.81 49.14
N THR A 294 -35.86 -60.65 49.27
CA THR A 294 -36.74 -60.38 50.43
C THR A 294 -37.97 -61.29 50.43
N SER A 295 -38.59 -61.52 49.27
CA SER A 295 -39.73 -62.43 49.13
C SER A 295 -39.39 -63.86 49.56
N TRP A 296 -38.32 -64.43 49.01
CA TRP A 296 -37.84 -65.77 49.36
C TRP A 296 -37.43 -65.88 50.83
N THR A 297 -36.76 -64.85 51.36
CA THR A 297 -36.40 -64.79 52.79
C THR A 297 -37.66 -64.85 53.66
N GLY A 298 -38.72 -64.10 53.32
CA GLY A 298 -40.00 -64.15 54.02
C GLY A 298 -40.69 -65.51 53.92
N GLN A 299 -40.62 -66.18 52.77
CA GLN A 299 -41.14 -67.54 52.61
C GLN A 299 -40.38 -68.57 53.45
N ILE A 300 -39.05 -68.48 53.50
CA ILE A 300 -38.21 -69.31 54.37
C ILE A 300 -38.57 -69.06 55.84
N GLN A 301 -38.71 -67.81 56.27
CA GLN A 301 -39.09 -67.47 57.65
C GLN A 301 -40.45 -68.04 58.03
N ARG A 302 -41.47 -67.90 57.17
CA ARG A 302 -42.80 -68.51 57.38
C ARG A 302 -42.74 -70.02 57.51
N THR A 303 -42.04 -70.68 56.58
CA THR A 303 -41.88 -72.15 56.58
C THR A 303 -41.14 -72.62 57.83
N THR A 304 -40.08 -71.90 58.23
CA THR A 304 -39.31 -72.18 59.45
C THR A 304 -40.15 -71.99 60.71
N GLY A 305 -41.02 -70.98 60.73
CA GLY A 305 -41.98 -70.76 61.82
C GLY A 305 -42.97 -71.92 61.97
N ILE A 306 -43.56 -72.38 60.87
CA ILE A 306 -44.45 -73.55 60.85
C ILE A 306 -43.70 -74.80 61.33
N LEU A 307 -42.48 -75.04 60.83
CA LEU A 307 -41.64 -76.17 61.26
C LEU A 307 -41.41 -76.15 62.78
N ARG A 308 -41.03 -75.01 63.35
CA ARG A 308 -40.87 -74.85 64.81
C ARG A 308 -42.18 -75.11 65.56
N PHE A 309 -43.29 -74.60 65.07
CA PHE A 309 -44.61 -74.81 65.68
C PHE A 309 -45.04 -76.28 65.64
N CYS A 310 -44.79 -76.99 64.53
CA CYS A 310 -45.02 -78.43 64.44
C CYS A 310 -44.17 -79.19 65.45
N ILE A 311 -42.89 -78.85 65.58
CA ILE A 311 -41.98 -79.48 66.56
C ILE A 311 -42.49 -79.27 67.99
N GLU A 312 -42.97 -78.07 68.32
CA GLU A 312 -43.48 -77.80 69.66
C GLU A 312 -44.83 -78.48 69.93
N THR A 313 -45.72 -78.49 68.94
CA THR A 313 -47.00 -79.23 69.02
C THR A 313 -46.76 -80.72 69.25
N LEU A 314 -45.74 -81.32 68.63
CA LEU A 314 -45.37 -82.73 68.86
C LEU A 314 -44.90 -83.03 70.29
N LYS A 315 -44.47 -82.01 71.05
CA LYS A 315 -44.07 -82.16 72.46
C LYS A 315 -45.22 -81.96 73.44
N GLU A 316 -46.41 -81.58 72.97
CA GLU A 316 -47.54 -81.25 73.84
C GLU A 316 -48.03 -82.49 74.61
N PRO A 317 -48.02 -82.47 75.96
CA PRO A 317 -48.41 -83.64 76.75
C PRO A 317 -49.92 -83.83 76.84
N ASN A 318 -50.73 -82.79 76.61
CA ASN A 318 -52.18 -82.88 76.66
C ASN A 318 -52.76 -83.38 75.32
N SER A 319 -53.24 -84.64 75.31
CA SER A 319 -53.81 -85.30 74.14
C SER A 319 -54.96 -84.51 73.49
N VAL A 320 -55.76 -83.76 74.26
CA VAL A 320 -56.87 -82.96 73.72
C VAL A 320 -56.34 -81.72 73.00
N ALA A 321 -55.39 -80.99 73.59
CA ALA A 321 -54.77 -79.82 72.98
C ALA A 321 -53.99 -80.18 71.70
N PHE A 322 -53.31 -81.34 71.72
CA PHE A 322 -52.64 -81.88 70.54
C PHE A 322 -53.61 -82.18 69.39
N LEU A 323 -54.71 -82.90 69.67
CA LEU A 323 -55.69 -83.27 68.64
C LEU A 323 -56.42 -82.06 68.04
N GLN A 324 -56.61 -80.98 68.82
CA GLN A 324 -57.22 -79.73 68.34
C GLN A 324 -56.39 -79.04 67.26
N VAL A 325 -55.05 -79.09 67.35
CA VAL A 325 -54.15 -78.36 66.45
C VAL A 325 -53.48 -79.26 65.41
N GLY A 326 -53.19 -80.52 65.77
CA GLY A 326 -52.44 -81.46 64.92
C GLY A 326 -53.12 -81.78 63.59
N ALA A 327 -54.45 -81.88 63.57
CA ALA A 327 -55.21 -82.12 62.33
C ALA A 327 -55.08 -80.95 61.33
N ALA A 328 -55.03 -79.70 61.82
CA ALA A 328 -54.86 -78.51 60.99
C ALA A 328 -53.42 -78.35 60.47
N LEU A 329 -52.41 -78.88 61.16
CA LEU A 329 -51.03 -78.86 60.68
C LEU A 329 -50.78 -79.88 59.57
N GLY A 330 -51.50 -81.00 59.56
CA GLY A 330 -51.43 -82.01 58.49
C GLY A 330 -51.93 -81.52 57.12
N THR A 331 -52.77 -80.49 57.10
CA THR A 331 -53.29 -79.88 55.86
C THR A 331 -52.39 -78.76 55.32
N HIS A 332 -51.43 -78.25 56.09
CA HIS A 332 -50.35 -77.39 55.62
C HIS A 332 -49.35 -78.18 54.76
N ARG A 333 -49.81 -78.73 53.63
CA ARG A 333 -48.91 -79.31 52.62
C ARG A 333 -48.02 -78.20 52.10
N GLY A 334 -46.72 -78.30 52.41
CA GLY A 334 -45.71 -77.34 52.02
C GLY A 334 -45.81 -77.00 50.54
N HIS A 335 -45.86 -75.70 50.23
CA HIS A 335 -45.72 -75.24 48.85
C HIS A 335 -44.41 -75.81 48.29
N ARG A 336 -44.53 -76.64 47.25
CA ARG A 336 -43.40 -77.26 46.56
C ARG A 336 -42.54 -76.14 45.98
N TRP A 337 -41.35 -75.95 46.53
CA TRP A 337 -40.31 -75.07 45.97
C TRP A 337 -40.07 -75.53 44.53
N ARG A 338 -40.51 -74.76 43.54
CA ARG A 338 -40.12 -75.00 42.14
C ARG A 338 -38.91 -74.13 41.87
N ASP A 339 -37.80 -74.74 41.49
CA ASP A 339 -36.57 -74.05 41.08
C ASP A 339 -36.75 -73.08 39.89
N ASN A 340 -37.92 -73.10 39.24
CA ASN A 340 -38.22 -72.31 38.04
C ASN A 340 -38.61 -70.85 38.30
N ASP A 341 -38.75 -70.41 39.56
CA ASP A 341 -39.19 -69.05 39.91
C ASP A 341 -38.03 -68.04 40.04
N VAL A 342 -36.78 -68.49 39.90
CA VAL A 342 -35.63 -67.59 39.69
C VAL A 342 -35.63 -67.15 38.23
N VAL A 343 -36.52 -66.21 37.89
CA VAL A 343 -36.55 -65.55 36.57
C VAL A 343 -35.14 -65.02 36.29
N SER A 344 -34.63 -65.24 35.07
CA SER A 344 -33.29 -64.82 34.67
C SER A 344 -33.16 -63.29 34.80
N VAL A 345 -32.57 -62.83 35.90
CA VAL A 345 -32.26 -61.41 36.10
C VAL A 345 -30.98 -61.01 35.35
N VAL A 346 -30.26 -61.98 34.80
CA VAL A 346 -29.06 -61.76 33.98
C VAL A 346 -29.47 -61.54 32.52
#